data_AF-A0A7J3P1M7-F1
#
_entry.id   AF-A0A7J3P1M7-F1
#
_cell.length_a   1.000
_cell.length_b   1.000
_cell.length_c   1.000
_cell.angle_alpha   90.00
_cell.angle_beta   90.00
_cell.angle_gamma   90.00
#
_symmetry.space_group_name_H-M   'P 1'
#
loop_
_entity.id
_entity.type
_entity.pdbx_description
1 polymer ?
#
loop_
_entity_poly.entity_id
_entity_poly.type
_entity_poly.pdbx_seq_one_letter_code
_entity_poly.pdbx_strand_id
1 'polypeptide(L)'
;MRTLIGSGAVESLEAWNEAENVAVRLRLSSGVRVNSVTTGLLRYMFGGYIDPFTWKVQYTEVDFIEVERSHPIATNSNELELAMPANRVARGMLWEYEMMGTIVAPGLKVDLKGRPDVVVMLLRPPGPEARIVAGKSRLTASSGDGWAFADLESSPSGGLRIRVTSGGQGFSRVKLEVRRSVECCPGRMTTLNEISQKEKVASLEPGSSGVVEWRPDYPVYEPFLAALSTEPIYDEILSMLRSMGIEARRDLVRASIVLGRPHYVLGDLKPVRTKLRFCLSRRLRRGVVDETELRLEGLE
;
A
#
# COMPACT_ATOMS: atom_id res chain seq x y z
N MET A 1 -0.73 -20.38 10.48
CA MET A 1 -0.99 -19.23 9.57
C MET A 1 -0.79 -19.71 8.14
N ARG A 2 -1.50 -19.17 7.13
CA ARG A 2 -1.26 -19.54 5.73
C ARG A 2 0.13 -19.05 5.29
N THR A 3 0.83 -19.83 4.49
CA THR A 3 2.16 -19.49 3.96
C THR A 3 2.18 -19.59 2.44
N LEU A 4 3.01 -18.76 1.81
CA LEU A 4 3.28 -18.73 0.38
C LEU A 4 4.79 -18.76 0.18
N ILE A 5 5.28 -19.77 -0.52
CA ILE A 5 6.68 -19.90 -0.90
C ILE A 5 6.80 -19.56 -2.39
N GLY A 6 7.35 -18.38 -2.67
CA GLY A 6 7.67 -17.93 -4.02
C GLY A 6 9.13 -18.19 -4.39
N SER A 7 10.06 -17.98 -3.45
CA SER A 7 11.50 -18.12 -3.72
C SER A 7 11.96 -19.58 -3.76
N GLY A 8 12.68 -19.96 -4.82
CA GLY A 8 13.34 -21.27 -4.94
C GLY A 8 14.52 -21.50 -4.00
N ALA A 9 14.85 -20.55 -3.11
CA ALA A 9 15.83 -20.73 -2.04
C ALA A 9 15.21 -21.27 -0.74
N VAL A 10 13.88 -21.38 -0.68
CA VAL A 10 13.12 -21.77 0.52
C VAL A 10 12.50 -23.15 0.30
N GLU A 11 12.81 -24.10 1.18
CA GLU A 11 12.23 -25.46 1.18
C GLU A 11 10.91 -25.49 1.96
N SER A 12 10.86 -24.83 3.12
CA SER A 12 9.64 -24.74 3.92
C SER A 12 9.55 -23.42 4.67
N LEU A 13 8.31 -23.00 4.93
CA LEU A 13 7.96 -21.81 5.68
C LEU A 13 6.78 -22.15 6.59
N GLU A 14 7.00 -22.01 7.89
CA GLU A 14 6.00 -22.24 8.93
C GLU A 14 5.81 -20.98 9.76
N ALA A 15 4.58 -20.77 10.25
CA ALA A 15 4.32 -19.72 11.22
C ALA A 15 3.11 -19.96 12.10
N TRP A 16 3.28 -19.50 13.34
CA TRP A 16 2.30 -19.57 14.40
C TRP A 16 2.30 -18.25 15.18
N ASN A 17 1.17 -17.96 15.82
CA ASN A 17 1.05 -16.75 16.65
C ASN A 17 1.63 -17.04 18.03
N GLU A 18 2.44 -16.11 18.53
CA GLU A 18 3.01 -16.12 19.88
C GLU A 18 2.75 -14.76 20.55
N ALA A 19 1.68 -14.68 21.32
CA ALA A 19 1.25 -13.43 21.97
C ALA A 19 1.21 -12.25 20.97
N GLU A 20 2.12 -11.28 21.12
CA GLU A 20 2.22 -10.06 20.31
C GLU A 20 3.01 -10.25 19.00
N ASN A 21 3.56 -11.45 18.77
CA ASN A 21 4.42 -11.77 17.63
C ASN A 21 3.87 -12.91 16.77
N VAL A 22 4.36 -12.97 15.54
CA VAL A 22 4.30 -14.14 14.68
C VAL A 22 5.69 -14.75 14.67
N ALA A 23 5.80 -15.96 15.22
CA ALA A 23 7.00 -16.76 15.09
C ALA A 23 7.04 -17.38 13.69
N VAL A 24 8.22 -17.31 13.07
CA VAL A 24 8.48 -17.76 11.71
C VAL A 24 9.65 -18.70 11.74
N ARG A 25 9.43 -19.90 11.20
CA ARG A 25 10.47 -20.86 10.92
C ARG A 25 10.65 -21.00 9.43
N LEU A 26 11.87 -20.73 8.97
CA LEU A 26 12.27 -20.77 7.58
C LEU A 26 13.33 -21.84 7.40
N ARG A 27 13.07 -22.79 6.49
CA ARG A 27 14.06 -23.77 6.04
C ARG A 27 14.52 -23.42 4.64
N LEU A 28 15.81 -23.20 4.49
CA LEU A 28 16.47 -22.88 3.23
C LEU A 28 16.94 -24.14 2.52
N SER A 29 17.08 -24.05 1.20
CA SER A 29 17.60 -25.15 0.39
C SER A 29 19.01 -25.56 0.81
N SER A 30 19.30 -26.86 0.73
CA SER A 30 20.65 -27.36 0.98
C SER A 30 21.72 -26.60 0.18
N GLY A 31 22.79 -26.19 0.85
CA GLY A 31 23.91 -25.44 0.25
C GLY A 31 23.73 -23.93 0.19
N VAL A 32 22.56 -23.40 0.55
CA VAL A 32 22.34 -21.96 0.73
C VAL A 32 23.09 -21.50 1.99
N ARG A 33 23.85 -20.41 1.87
CA ARG A 33 24.54 -19.78 2.99
C ARG A 33 23.94 -18.43 3.28
N VAL A 34 23.65 -18.19 4.56
CA VAL A 34 23.14 -16.92 5.07
C VAL A 34 24.33 -16.06 5.50
N ASN A 35 24.34 -14.79 5.09
CA ASN A 35 25.32 -13.81 5.56
C ASN A 35 24.76 -13.02 6.75
N SER A 36 23.51 -12.57 6.63
CA SER A 36 22.85 -11.78 7.64
C SER A 36 21.33 -11.92 7.56
N VAL A 37 20.67 -11.59 8.66
CA VAL A 37 19.22 -11.45 8.70
C VAL A 37 18.86 -10.13 9.34
N THR A 38 18.01 -9.36 8.66
CA THR A 38 17.46 -8.11 9.17
C THR A 38 15.95 -8.26 9.33
N THR A 39 15.41 -7.83 10.47
CA THR A 39 13.97 -7.84 10.77
C THR A 39 13.48 -6.42 11.02
N GLY A 40 12.21 -6.18 10.72
CA GLY A 40 11.55 -4.91 11.02
C GLY A 40 10.39 -4.62 10.08
N LEU A 41 10.16 -3.35 9.81
CA LEU A 41 9.14 -2.92 8.86
C LEU A 41 9.76 -2.74 7.48
N LEU A 42 9.45 -3.69 6.59
CA LEU A 42 10.02 -3.78 5.26
C LEU A 42 9.11 -3.10 4.25
N ARG A 43 9.71 -2.38 3.30
CA ARG A 43 9.10 -1.87 2.08
C ARG A 43 9.59 -2.70 0.91
N TYR A 44 8.67 -3.38 0.25
CA TYR A 44 8.89 -4.14 -0.96
C TYR A 44 8.28 -3.39 -2.14
N MET A 45 9.14 -2.84 -3.00
CA MET A 45 8.75 -2.14 -4.22
C MET A 45 9.04 -3.03 -5.40
N PHE A 46 8.12 -3.10 -6.35
CA PHE A 46 8.32 -3.83 -7.58
C PHE A 46 7.60 -3.13 -8.72
N GLY A 47 8.13 -3.29 -9.92
CA GLY A 47 7.37 -2.95 -11.11
C GLY A 47 8.08 -3.29 -12.41
N GLY A 48 7.50 -2.86 -13.52
CA GLY A 48 8.04 -3.17 -14.83
C GLY A 48 7.63 -2.19 -15.90
N TYR A 49 8.61 -1.54 -16.53
CA TYR A 49 8.37 -0.70 -17.70
C TYR A 49 8.98 -1.32 -18.97
N ILE A 50 8.43 -0.91 -20.11
CA ILE A 50 8.98 -1.24 -21.42
C ILE A 50 9.99 -0.16 -21.76
N ASP A 51 11.27 -0.51 -21.85
CA ASP A 51 12.28 0.39 -22.43
C ASP A 51 12.06 0.46 -23.96
N PRO A 52 11.90 1.66 -24.55
CA PRO A 52 11.82 1.82 -26.01
C PRO A 52 13.05 1.28 -26.77
N PHE A 53 14.17 1.01 -26.09
CA PHE A 53 15.41 0.54 -26.70
C PHE A 53 15.71 -0.96 -26.56
N THR A 54 14.72 -1.77 -26.15
CA THR A 54 14.52 -3.23 -26.38
C THR A 54 14.33 -4.12 -25.16
N TRP A 55 14.57 -3.69 -23.92
CA TRP A 55 14.46 -4.60 -22.76
C TRP A 55 13.34 -4.23 -21.79
N LYS A 56 12.63 -5.25 -21.29
CA LYS A 56 11.70 -5.07 -20.16
C LYS A 56 12.53 -4.99 -18.90
N VAL A 57 12.45 -3.86 -18.23
CA VAL A 57 13.16 -3.65 -16.97
C VAL A 57 12.16 -3.95 -15.87
N GLN A 58 12.25 -5.16 -15.32
CA GLN A 58 11.66 -5.43 -14.03
C GLN A 58 12.56 -4.80 -12.97
N TYR A 59 11.99 -4.01 -12.08
CA TYR A 59 12.70 -3.50 -10.93
C TYR A 59 12.09 -4.09 -9.67
N THR A 60 12.93 -4.36 -8.69
CA THR A 60 12.51 -4.70 -7.34
C THR A 60 13.49 -4.05 -6.40
N GLU A 61 12.97 -3.43 -5.36
CA GLU A 61 13.75 -2.73 -4.35
C GLU A 61 13.17 -3.04 -2.99
N VAL A 62 14.06 -3.23 -2.02
CA VAL A 62 13.70 -3.68 -0.69
C VAL A 62 14.43 -2.84 0.33
N ASP A 63 13.66 -2.11 1.13
CA ASP A 63 14.17 -1.22 2.16
C ASP A 63 13.55 -1.53 3.51
N PHE A 64 14.25 -1.20 4.59
CA PHE A 64 13.66 -1.16 5.92
C PHE A 64 13.27 0.29 6.25
N ILE A 65 11.98 0.51 6.49
CA ILE A 65 11.48 1.77 7.02
C ILE A 65 11.84 1.89 8.51
N GLU A 66 11.80 0.76 9.22
CA GLU A 66 12.19 0.62 10.62
C GLU A 66 12.96 -0.69 10.77
N VAL A 67 14.14 -0.65 11.39
CA VAL A 67 14.95 -1.83 11.68
C VAL A 67 14.78 -2.18 13.16
N GLU A 68 14.34 -3.40 13.45
CA GLU A 68 14.19 -3.89 14.82
C GLU A 68 15.43 -4.65 15.27
N ARG A 69 15.92 -5.57 14.43
CA ARG A 69 17.15 -6.32 14.70
C ARG A 69 17.89 -6.60 13.41
N SER A 70 19.22 -6.60 13.50
CA SER A 70 20.10 -7.08 12.44
C SER A 70 21.13 -8.01 13.07
N HIS A 71 21.15 -9.26 12.62
CA HIS A 71 22.09 -10.26 13.10
C HIS A 71 23.00 -10.70 11.95
N PRO A 72 24.33 -10.54 12.07
CA PRO A 72 25.24 -11.30 11.24
C PRO A 72 25.12 -12.77 11.64
N ILE A 73 24.43 -13.57 10.83
CA ILE A 73 24.26 -15.00 11.05
C ILE A 73 25.25 -15.71 10.14
N ALA A 74 26.50 -15.82 10.58
CA ALA A 74 27.48 -16.71 9.94
C ALA A 74 27.27 -18.14 10.47
N THR A 75 26.10 -18.72 10.26
CA THR A 75 25.82 -20.11 10.64
C THR A 75 25.65 -20.97 9.40
N ASN A 76 26.12 -22.22 9.48
CA ASN A 76 25.82 -23.26 8.49
C ASN A 76 24.43 -23.87 8.74
N SER A 77 23.56 -23.20 9.50
CA SER A 77 22.20 -23.68 9.73
C SER A 77 21.35 -23.35 8.51
N ASN A 78 20.72 -24.37 7.94
CA ASN A 78 19.72 -24.19 6.89
C ASN A 78 18.35 -23.79 7.48
N GLU A 79 18.24 -23.68 8.80
CA GLU A 79 17.00 -23.37 9.49
C GLU A 79 17.18 -22.09 10.32
N LEU A 80 16.21 -21.20 10.20
CA LEU A 80 16.14 -19.92 10.89
C LEU A 80 14.79 -19.82 11.60
N GLU A 81 14.81 -19.42 12.88
CA GLU A 81 13.61 -19.12 13.65
C GLU A 81 13.67 -17.67 14.13
N LEU A 82 12.64 -16.89 13.79
CA LEU A 82 12.60 -15.44 13.94
C LEU A 82 11.19 -15.01 14.37
N ALA A 83 11.08 -13.89 15.07
CA ALA A 83 9.80 -13.30 15.44
C ALA A 83 9.57 -11.99 14.69
N MET A 84 8.32 -11.72 14.32
CA MET A 84 7.88 -10.45 13.72
C MET A 84 6.66 -9.90 14.46
N PRO A 85 6.50 -8.58 14.57
CA PRO A 85 5.36 -7.99 15.25
C PRO A 85 4.05 -8.34 14.55
N ALA A 86 3.09 -8.92 15.29
CA ALA A 86 1.81 -9.35 14.75
C ALA A 86 0.81 -8.20 14.59
N ASN A 87 0.98 -7.11 15.33
CA ASN A 87 0.01 -6.01 15.37
C ASN A 87 0.04 -5.06 14.18
N ARG A 88 1.01 -5.21 13.29
CA ARG A 88 1.17 -4.31 12.13
C ARG A 88 0.52 -4.91 10.89
N VAL A 89 -0.28 -4.08 10.20
CA VAL A 89 -0.96 -4.45 8.95
C VAL A 89 -0.12 -4.10 7.72
N ALA A 90 -0.38 -4.81 6.63
CA ALA A 90 0.15 -4.48 5.32
C ALA A 90 -0.50 -3.19 4.81
N ARG A 91 0.32 -2.34 4.21
CA ARG A 91 -0.08 -1.05 3.64
C ARG A 91 0.66 -0.80 2.35
N GLY A 92 0.13 0.07 1.51
CA GLY A 92 0.70 0.23 0.17
C GLY A 92 -0.32 0.54 -0.89
N MET A 93 0.18 0.65 -2.11
CA MET A 93 -0.63 0.93 -3.29
C MET A 93 -0.03 0.23 -4.50
N LEU A 94 -0.91 -0.28 -5.36
CA LEU A 94 -0.57 -0.83 -6.67
C LEU A 94 -1.18 0.05 -7.75
N TRP A 95 -0.50 0.20 -8.86
CA TRP A 95 -0.91 1.00 -10.00
C TRP A 95 -0.64 0.25 -11.29
N GLU A 96 -1.64 0.20 -12.17
CA GLU A 96 -1.58 -0.59 -13.40
C GLU A 96 -0.59 -0.02 -14.43
N TYR A 97 -0.45 1.30 -14.50
CA TYR A 97 0.47 1.95 -15.43
C TYR A 97 1.91 1.56 -15.06
N GLU A 98 2.63 0.95 -16.01
CA GLU A 98 3.99 0.38 -15.81
C GLU A 98 4.08 -0.62 -14.65
N MET A 99 2.93 -1.26 -14.32
CA MET A 99 2.69 -2.08 -13.13
C MET A 99 3.65 -1.76 -11.99
N MET A 100 3.31 -0.76 -11.18
CA MET A 100 4.12 -0.37 -10.03
C MET A 100 3.39 -0.74 -8.74
N GLY A 101 4.11 -1.34 -7.81
CA GLY A 101 3.60 -1.72 -6.51
C GLY A 101 4.56 -1.33 -5.40
N THR A 102 4.04 -0.72 -4.35
CA THR A 102 4.75 -0.54 -3.08
C THR A 102 3.93 -1.23 -2.00
N ILE A 103 4.52 -2.22 -1.33
CA ILE A 103 3.93 -2.92 -0.19
C ILE A 103 4.84 -2.70 1.01
N VAL A 104 4.26 -2.36 2.14
CA VAL A 104 4.96 -2.20 3.42
C VAL A 104 4.30 -3.11 4.42
N ALA A 105 5.11 -3.94 5.06
CA ALA A 105 4.64 -4.96 6.00
C ALA A 105 5.74 -5.29 7.00
N PRO A 106 5.40 -5.85 8.18
CA PRO A 106 6.37 -6.53 9.01
C PRO A 106 7.03 -7.63 8.21
N GLY A 107 8.35 -7.72 8.32
CA GLY A 107 9.08 -8.65 7.51
C GLY A 107 10.51 -8.84 7.98
N LEU A 108 11.17 -9.72 7.25
CA LEU A 108 12.59 -9.96 7.38
C LEU A 108 13.21 -10.13 6.00
N LYS A 109 14.49 -9.79 5.91
CA LYS A 109 15.34 -10.00 4.76
C LYS A 109 16.47 -10.92 5.17
N VAL A 110 16.62 -12.02 4.45
CA VAL A 110 17.72 -12.99 4.59
C VAL A 110 18.70 -12.74 3.46
N ASP A 111 19.87 -12.22 3.81
CA ASP A 111 20.98 -11.99 2.87
C ASP A 111 21.66 -13.32 2.54
N LEU A 112 21.65 -13.68 1.26
CA LEU A 112 22.15 -14.96 0.78
C LEU A 112 23.45 -14.78 -0.01
N LYS A 113 24.41 -15.68 0.23
CA LYS A 113 25.67 -15.66 -0.51
C LYS A 113 25.50 -16.18 -1.93
N GLY A 114 25.83 -15.34 -2.91
CA GLY A 114 25.98 -15.74 -4.32
C GLY A 114 24.66 -15.96 -5.07
N ARG A 115 23.54 -15.49 -4.53
CA ARG A 115 22.22 -15.55 -5.16
C ARG A 115 21.31 -14.43 -4.62
N PRO A 116 20.15 -14.16 -5.26
CA PRO A 116 19.21 -13.17 -4.76
C PRO A 116 18.74 -13.47 -3.34
N ASP A 117 18.55 -12.41 -2.55
CA ASP A 117 18.10 -12.50 -1.16
C ASP A 117 16.65 -12.98 -1.07
N VAL A 118 16.27 -13.43 0.13
CA VAL A 118 14.89 -13.81 0.44
C VAL A 118 14.25 -12.75 1.33
N VAL A 119 13.04 -12.35 0.99
CA VAL A 119 12.21 -11.48 1.79
C VAL A 119 11.01 -12.26 2.27
N VAL A 120 10.79 -12.29 3.59
CA VAL A 120 9.56 -12.84 4.18
C VAL A 120 8.73 -11.70 4.73
N MET A 121 7.47 -11.59 4.32
CA MET A 121 6.54 -10.53 4.74
C MET A 121 5.27 -11.10 5.36
N LEU A 122 4.83 -10.51 6.47
CA LEU A 122 3.52 -10.73 7.06
C LEU A 122 2.48 -9.81 6.41
N LEU A 123 1.70 -10.39 5.50
CA LEU A 123 0.65 -9.69 4.79
C LEU A 123 -0.67 -9.87 5.56
N ARG A 124 -1.03 -8.85 6.32
CA ARG A 124 -2.27 -8.78 7.12
C ARG A 124 -3.10 -7.58 6.65
N PRO A 125 -4.38 -7.75 6.27
CA PRO A 125 -5.21 -6.59 5.92
C PRO A 125 -5.55 -5.76 7.16
N PRO A 126 -6.00 -4.50 6.99
CA PRO A 126 -6.67 -3.75 8.05
C PRO A 126 -7.83 -4.55 8.66
N GLY A 127 -7.85 -4.68 10.00
CA GLY A 127 -8.92 -5.36 10.71
C GLY A 127 -10.24 -4.57 10.72
N PRO A 128 -11.34 -5.18 11.18
CA PRO A 128 -12.66 -4.54 11.27
C PRO A 128 -12.69 -3.33 12.21
N GLU A 129 -11.82 -3.32 13.23
CA GLU A 129 -11.63 -2.24 14.18
C GLU A 129 -10.97 -1.00 13.57
N ALA A 130 -10.35 -1.12 12.39
CA ALA A 130 -9.60 -0.04 11.76
C ALA A 130 -10.55 1.08 11.28
N ARG A 131 -10.24 2.31 11.70
CA ARG A 131 -11.06 3.50 11.42
C ARG A 131 -10.28 4.59 10.72
N ILE A 132 -10.90 5.22 9.72
CA ILE A 132 -10.34 6.40 9.09
C ILE A 132 -10.67 7.63 9.94
N VAL A 133 -9.63 8.38 10.28
CA VAL A 133 -9.72 9.64 11.03
C VAL A 133 -9.14 10.76 10.18
N ALA A 134 -9.83 11.91 10.19
CA ALA A 134 -9.38 13.12 9.52
C ALA A 134 -8.62 14.03 10.50
N GLY A 135 -7.53 14.66 10.05
CA GLY A 135 -6.75 15.60 10.87
C GLY A 135 -7.48 16.90 11.22
N LYS A 136 -8.67 17.12 10.66
CA LYS A 136 -9.56 18.26 10.90
C LYS A 136 -10.99 17.73 10.94
N SER A 137 -11.85 18.32 11.76
CA SER A 137 -13.29 18.00 11.81
C SER A 137 -14.12 18.76 10.79
N ARG A 138 -13.57 19.81 10.17
CA ARG A 138 -14.26 20.62 9.16
C ARG A 138 -13.30 21.08 8.08
N LEU A 139 -13.75 21.01 6.82
CA LEU A 139 -13.11 21.63 5.66
C LEU A 139 -13.98 22.78 5.17
N THR A 140 -13.35 23.88 4.77
CA THR A 140 -14.07 25.08 4.31
C THR A 140 -13.49 25.61 3.00
N ALA A 141 -14.34 25.93 2.03
CA ALA A 141 -13.93 26.58 0.80
C ALA A 141 -14.87 27.76 0.53
N SER A 142 -14.31 28.96 0.41
CA SER A 142 -15.08 30.18 0.15
C SER A 142 -14.41 31.01 -0.93
N SER A 143 -15.22 31.56 -1.83
CA SER A 143 -14.76 32.50 -2.84
C SER A 143 -15.78 33.63 -3.03
N GLY A 144 -15.59 34.74 -2.31
CA GLY A 144 -16.38 35.97 -2.45
C GLY A 144 -17.90 35.73 -2.33
N ASP A 145 -18.52 35.40 -3.45
CA ASP A 145 -19.96 35.22 -3.63
C ASP A 145 -20.47 33.81 -3.31
N GLY A 146 -19.58 32.84 -3.07
CA GLY A 146 -19.96 31.43 -2.86
C GLY A 146 -19.12 30.74 -1.80
N TRP A 147 -19.73 29.78 -1.10
CA TRP A 147 -19.09 29.05 -0.02
C TRP A 147 -19.57 27.60 0.05
N ALA A 148 -18.74 26.77 0.65
CA ALA A 148 -19.08 25.41 1.03
C ALA A 148 -18.29 25.00 2.27
N PHE A 149 -18.85 24.10 3.07
CA PHE A 149 -18.14 23.42 4.13
C PHE A 149 -18.50 21.93 4.16
N ALA A 150 -17.58 21.12 4.67
CA ALA A 150 -17.75 19.70 4.90
C ALA A 150 -17.41 19.39 6.35
N ASP A 151 -18.41 18.94 7.11
CA ASP A 151 -18.22 18.39 8.46
C ASP A 151 -17.83 16.92 8.35
N LEU A 152 -16.75 16.55 9.04
CA LEU A 152 -16.13 15.24 9.00
C LEU A 152 -16.33 14.54 10.34
N GLU A 153 -17.09 13.45 10.33
CA GLU A 153 -17.39 12.62 11.48
C GLU A 153 -16.95 11.17 11.18
N SER A 154 -16.61 10.40 12.21
CA SER A 154 -16.33 8.97 12.04
C SER A 154 -17.62 8.22 11.69
N SER A 155 -17.58 7.35 10.68
CA SER A 155 -18.72 6.48 10.34
C SER A 155 -18.71 5.21 11.19
N PRO A 156 -19.89 4.63 11.53
CA PRO A 156 -19.98 3.31 12.18
C PRO A 156 -19.27 2.19 11.41
N SER A 157 -19.15 2.30 10.08
CA SER A 157 -18.42 1.34 9.24
C SER A 157 -16.89 1.50 9.30
N GLY A 158 -16.38 2.39 10.16
CA GLY A 158 -14.96 2.76 10.25
C GLY A 158 -14.45 3.62 9.09
N GLY A 159 -15.35 4.12 8.23
CA GLY A 159 -15.04 5.16 7.25
C GLY A 159 -15.26 6.58 7.80
N LEU A 160 -15.44 7.53 6.90
CA LEU A 160 -15.87 8.90 7.20
C LEU A 160 -17.34 9.09 6.83
N ARG A 161 -18.10 9.74 7.69
CA ARG A 161 -19.39 10.36 7.38
C ARG A 161 -19.16 11.86 7.17
N ILE A 162 -19.55 12.35 6.00
CA ILE A 162 -19.18 13.67 5.52
C ILE A 162 -20.47 14.44 5.18
N ARG A 163 -20.79 15.45 5.98
CA ARG A 163 -21.94 16.32 5.74
C ARG A 163 -21.47 17.56 4.99
N VAL A 164 -21.87 17.69 3.74
CA VAL A 164 -21.50 18.81 2.88
C VAL A 164 -22.67 19.78 2.78
N THR A 165 -22.39 21.07 2.95
CA THR A 165 -23.33 22.16 2.73
C THR A 165 -22.68 23.21 1.85
N SER A 166 -23.43 23.75 0.89
CA SER A 166 -22.96 24.82 0.02
C SER A 166 -24.02 25.89 -0.17
N GLY A 167 -23.57 27.12 -0.46
CA GLY A 167 -24.45 28.26 -0.69
C GLY A 167 -23.76 29.37 -1.47
N GLY A 168 -24.56 30.32 -1.97
CA GLY A 168 -24.09 31.41 -2.80
C GLY A 168 -23.89 31.03 -4.28
N GLN A 169 -23.09 31.82 -4.99
CA GLN A 169 -22.92 31.77 -6.45
C GLN A 169 -21.43 31.80 -6.84
N GLY A 170 -21.13 31.80 -8.14
CA GLY A 170 -19.75 31.99 -8.64
C GLY A 170 -18.90 30.70 -8.67
N PHE A 171 -19.51 29.55 -8.41
CA PHE A 171 -18.90 28.24 -8.56
C PHE A 171 -19.81 27.29 -9.32
N SER A 172 -19.21 26.32 -10.01
CA SER A 172 -19.95 25.34 -10.79
C SER A 172 -20.30 24.11 -9.99
N ARG A 173 -19.42 23.66 -9.07
CA ARG A 173 -19.58 22.43 -8.29
C ARG A 173 -18.75 22.46 -7.02
N VAL A 174 -19.21 21.73 -6.01
CA VAL A 174 -18.40 21.33 -4.86
C VAL A 174 -17.93 19.90 -5.09
N LYS A 175 -16.62 19.68 -5.01
CA LYS A 175 -15.99 18.37 -5.22
C LYS A 175 -15.31 17.92 -3.94
N LEU A 176 -15.49 16.65 -3.62
CA LEU A 176 -14.78 15.97 -2.56
C LEU A 176 -14.01 14.81 -3.19
N GLU A 177 -12.69 14.83 -3.03
CA GLU A 177 -11.77 13.88 -3.62
C GLU A 177 -10.83 13.33 -2.54
N VAL A 178 -10.55 12.04 -2.57
CA VAL A 178 -9.44 11.47 -1.80
C VAL A 178 -8.24 11.37 -2.72
N ARG A 179 -7.10 11.84 -2.24
CA ARG A 179 -5.83 11.81 -2.96
C ARG A 179 -4.86 10.96 -2.19
N ARG A 180 -4.32 9.95 -2.87
CA ARG A 180 -3.31 9.06 -2.34
C ARG A 180 -2.02 9.26 -3.10
N SER A 181 -0.92 9.18 -2.37
CA SER A 181 0.36 9.12 -3.02
C SER A 181 1.37 8.29 -2.23
N VAL A 182 2.22 7.56 -2.96
CA VAL A 182 3.30 6.77 -2.37
C VAL A 182 4.52 6.85 -3.27
N GLU A 183 5.68 6.98 -2.66
CA GLU A 183 6.95 6.90 -3.36
C GLU A 183 7.19 5.46 -3.83
N CYS A 184 7.55 5.28 -5.10
CA CYS A 184 7.74 3.96 -5.73
C CYS A 184 9.14 3.71 -6.29
N CYS A 185 9.99 4.75 -6.40
CA CYS A 185 11.34 4.68 -6.96
C CYS A 185 12.27 5.79 -6.40
N PRO A 186 12.90 5.62 -5.23
CA PRO A 186 13.94 6.54 -4.79
C PRO A 186 15.20 6.36 -5.67
N GLY A 187 15.49 7.34 -6.55
CA GLY A 187 16.81 7.47 -7.18
C GLY A 187 16.95 7.13 -8.67
N ARG A 188 15.87 6.83 -9.41
CA ARG A 188 15.92 6.80 -10.88
C ARG A 188 15.50 8.15 -11.47
N MET A 189 16.22 8.64 -12.48
CA MET A 189 16.02 9.96 -13.14
C MET A 189 14.73 10.08 -13.98
N THR A 190 13.65 9.41 -13.59
CA THR A 190 12.35 9.51 -14.26
C THR A 190 11.42 10.41 -13.45
N THR A 191 10.59 11.21 -14.11
CA THR A 191 9.61 12.13 -13.51
C THR A 191 8.46 11.44 -12.74
N LEU A 192 8.55 10.14 -12.48
CA LEU A 192 7.52 9.28 -11.87
C LEU A 192 8.04 8.60 -10.60
N ASN A 193 8.57 9.37 -9.65
CA ASN A 193 9.02 8.82 -8.35
C ASN A 193 7.85 8.56 -7.38
N GLU A 194 6.62 8.93 -7.76
CA GLU A 194 5.44 8.86 -6.92
C GLU A 194 4.26 8.28 -7.71
N ILE A 195 3.69 7.19 -7.21
CA ILE A 195 2.37 6.74 -7.64
C ILE A 195 1.37 7.68 -6.99
N SER A 196 0.49 8.30 -7.79
CA SER A 196 -0.58 9.15 -7.26
C SER A 196 -1.94 8.72 -7.81
N GLN A 197 -2.92 8.67 -6.92
CA GLN A 197 -4.28 8.24 -7.22
C GLN A 197 -5.27 9.27 -6.70
N LYS A 198 -6.35 9.47 -7.45
CA LYS A 198 -7.46 10.34 -7.08
C LYS A 198 -8.76 9.54 -7.15
N GLU A 199 -9.48 9.54 -6.05
CA GLU A 199 -10.79 8.95 -5.92
C GLU A 199 -11.82 10.07 -5.76
N LYS A 200 -12.88 10.03 -6.56
CA LYS A 200 -14.00 10.96 -6.39
C LYS A 200 -14.93 10.42 -5.31
N VAL A 201 -15.04 11.13 -4.19
CA VAL A 201 -15.96 10.79 -3.10
C VAL A 201 -17.35 11.35 -3.37
N ALA A 202 -17.42 12.63 -3.73
CA ALA A 202 -18.70 13.30 -3.98
C ALA A 202 -18.55 14.48 -4.95
N SER A 203 -19.65 14.84 -5.60
CA SER A 203 -19.77 16.07 -6.37
C SER A 203 -21.18 16.60 -6.25
N LEU A 204 -21.31 17.80 -5.71
CA LEU A 204 -22.60 18.46 -5.47
C LEU A 204 -22.72 19.71 -6.34
N GLU A 205 -23.95 20.02 -6.74
CA GLU A 205 -24.28 21.27 -7.43
C GLU A 205 -24.39 22.42 -6.40
N PRO A 206 -24.26 23.69 -6.85
CA PRO A 206 -24.38 24.85 -5.97
C PRO A 206 -25.71 24.90 -5.21
N GLY A 207 -25.66 25.31 -3.95
CA GLY A 207 -26.84 25.39 -3.07
C GLY A 207 -27.34 24.05 -2.56
N SER A 208 -26.69 22.94 -2.93
CA SER A 208 -27.04 21.62 -2.44
C SER A 208 -26.38 21.33 -1.08
N SER A 209 -27.06 20.52 -0.30
CA SER A 209 -26.52 19.86 0.89
C SER A 209 -26.70 18.35 0.77
N GLY A 210 -25.84 17.59 1.45
CA GLY A 210 -25.90 16.13 1.42
C GLY A 210 -25.00 15.49 2.46
N VAL A 211 -25.26 14.23 2.74
CA VAL A 211 -24.42 13.38 3.60
C VAL A 211 -23.86 12.26 2.75
N VAL A 212 -22.56 12.04 2.84
CA VAL A 212 -21.83 11.02 2.09
C VAL A 212 -21.08 10.15 3.08
N GLU A 213 -21.17 8.84 2.94
CA GLU A 213 -20.31 7.92 3.66
C GLU A 213 -19.24 7.38 2.73
N TRP A 214 -18.01 7.33 3.22
CA TRP A 214 -16.86 6.93 2.43
C TRP A 214 -15.92 6.04 3.25
N ARG A 215 -15.52 4.90 2.68
CA ARG A 215 -14.47 4.03 3.18
C ARG A 215 -13.64 3.52 1.99
N PRO A 216 -12.31 3.42 2.11
CA PRO A 216 -11.48 2.77 1.10
C PRO A 216 -11.90 1.32 0.86
N ASP A 217 -11.91 0.90 -0.41
CA ASP A 217 -12.14 -0.49 -0.80
C ASP A 217 -10.81 -1.27 -0.74
N TYR A 218 -10.48 -1.75 0.47
CA TYR A 218 -9.29 -2.58 0.68
C TYR A 218 -9.53 -4.01 0.20
N PRO A 219 -8.53 -4.67 -0.40
CA PRO A 219 -8.60 -6.10 -0.68
C PRO A 219 -8.86 -6.91 0.61
N VAL A 220 -9.75 -7.89 0.51
CA VAL A 220 -10.11 -8.78 1.62
C VAL A 220 -9.41 -10.12 1.44
N TYR A 221 -8.58 -10.50 2.42
CA TYR A 221 -7.82 -11.75 2.41
C TYR A 221 -7.49 -12.20 3.83
N GLU A 222 -7.26 -13.51 4.02
CA GLU A 222 -6.77 -14.01 5.30
C GLU A 222 -5.29 -13.64 5.50
N PRO A 223 -4.85 -13.30 6.73
CA PRO A 223 -3.44 -13.01 6.99
C PRO A 223 -2.53 -14.17 6.61
N PHE A 224 -1.43 -13.88 5.91
CA PHE A 224 -0.49 -14.90 5.44
C PHE A 224 0.95 -14.39 5.42
N LEU A 225 1.90 -15.33 5.38
CA LEU A 225 3.31 -15.03 5.12
C LEU A 225 3.67 -15.33 3.68
N ALA A 226 4.42 -14.42 3.05
CA ALA A 226 5.00 -14.62 1.73
C ALA A 226 6.52 -14.60 1.80
N ALA A 227 7.19 -15.66 1.33
CA ALA A 227 8.62 -15.68 1.09
C ALA A 227 8.89 -15.46 -0.41
N LEU A 228 9.49 -14.32 -0.75
CA LEU A 228 9.74 -13.87 -2.12
C LEU A 228 11.24 -13.67 -2.34
N SER A 229 11.66 -13.69 -3.61
CA SER A 229 13.01 -13.22 -3.95
C SER A 229 13.07 -11.69 -3.99
N THR A 230 14.26 -11.11 -3.77
CA THR A 230 14.55 -9.71 -4.16
C THR A 230 14.65 -9.51 -5.67
N GLU A 231 14.73 -10.59 -6.44
CA GLU A 231 14.62 -10.60 -7.91
C GLU A 231 13.49 -11.56 -8.33
N PRO A 232 12.23 -11.22 -8.00
CA PRO A 232 11.10 -12.12 -8.17
C PRO A 232 10.81 -12.33 -9.66
N ILE A 233 10.38 -13.53 -10.04
CA ILE A 233 9.73 -13.72 -11.35
C ILE A 233 8.27 -13.26 -11.29
N TYR A 234 7.66 -12.98 -12.45
CA TYR A 234 6.25 -12.52 -12.52
C TYR A 234 5.28 -13.43 -11.77
N ASP A 235 5.49 -14.75 -11.81
CA ASP A 235 4.58 -15.72 -11.20
C ASP A 235 4.62 -15.65 -9.67
N GLU A 236 5.76 -15.28 -9.07
CA GLU A 236 5.87 -15.02 -7.62
C GLU A 236 5.02 -13.81 -7.21
N ILE A 237 5.15 -12.71 -7.94
CA ILE A 237 4.35 -11.50 -7.70
C ILE A 237 2.86 -11.79 -7.91
N LEU A 238 2.49 -12.45 -9.01
CA LEU A 238 1.09 -12.80 -9.29
C LEU A 238 0.49 -13.69 -8.20
N SER A 239 1.25 -14.66 -7.69
CA SER A 239 0.79 -15.53 -6.61
C SER A 239 0.56 -14.76 -5.31
N MET A 240 1.48 -13.82 -4.97
CA MET A 240 1.29 -12.91 -3.85
C MET A 240 0.03 -12.06 -4.03
N LEU A 241 -0.11 -11.36 -5.15
CA LEU A 241 -1.25 -10.47 -5.42
C LEU A 241 -2.59 -11.22 -5.33
N ARG A 242 -2.68 -12.39 -5.95
CA ARG A 242 -3.89 -13.23 -5.88
C ARG A 242 -4.19 -13.70 -4.46
N SER A 243 -3.16 -14.00 -3.68
CA SER A 243 -3.32 -14.37 -2.27
C SER A 243 -3.82 -13.20 -1.41
N MET A 244 -3.56 -11.96 -1.83
CA MET A 244 -4.13 -10.74 -1.24
C MET A 244 -5.54 -10.41 -1.76
N GLY A 245 -6.18 -11.30 -2.55
CA GLY A 245 -7.49 -11.04 -3.15
C GLY A 245 -7.46 -10.00 -4.28
N ILE A 246 -6.29 -9.73 -4.85
CA ILE A 246 -6.12 -8.76 -5.94
C ILE A 246 -6.22 -9.50 -7.26
N GLU A 247 -7.13 -9.03 -8.11
CA GLU A 247 -7.26 -9.54 -9.46
C GLU A 247 -6.04 -9.10 -10.28
N ALA A 248 -5.21 -10.06 -10.66
CA ALA A 248 -4.02 -9.83 -11.45
C ALA A 248 -3.75 -11.02 -12.40
N ARG A 249 -3.35 -10.69 -13.63
CA ARG A 249 -3.00 -11.66 -14.65
C ARG A 249 -1.76 -11.24 -15.42
N ARG A 250 -1.06 -12.23 -15.97
CA ARG A 250 0.03 -12.00 -16.90
C ARG A 250 -0.55 -11.63 -18.27
N ASP A 251 -0.13 -10.50 -18.81
CA ASP A 251 -0.30 -10.19 -20.22
C ASP A 251 0.94 -10.73 -20.95
N LEU A 252 0.78 -11.79 -21.74
CA LEU A 252 1.89 -12.41 -22.46
C LEU A 252 2.41 -11.53 -23.60
N VAL A 253 1.55 -10.72 -24.22
CA VAL A 253 1.92 -9.83 -25.32
C VAL A 253 2.77 -8.68 -24.78
N ARG A 254 2.32 -8.07 -23.69
CA ARG A 254 3.05 -6.99 -23.02
C ARG A 254 4.12 -7.52 -22.06
N ALA A 255 4.23 -8.84 -21.87
CA ALA A 255 4.96 -9.52 -20.78
C ALA A 255 4.99 -8.66 -19.50
N SER A 256 3.80 -8.28 -19.06
CA SER A 256 3.60 -7.43 -17.88
C SER A 256 2.50 -8.06 -17.01
N ILE A 257 2.33 -7.51 -15.82
CA ILE A 257 1.18 -7.83 -14.98
C ILE A 257 0.11 -6.78 -15.25
N VAL A 258 -1.12 -7.25 -15.50
CA VAL A 258 -2.32 -6.43 -15.67
C VAL A 258 -3.20 -6.66 -14.46
N LEU A 259 -3.62 -5.56 -13.84
CA LEU A 259 -4.51 -5.54 -12.70
C LEU A 259 -5.97 -5.54 -13.16
N GLY A 260 -6.89 -6.10 -12.37
CA GLY A 260 -8.33 -6.07 -12.68
C GLY A 260 -8.96 -4.68 -12.55
N ARG A 261 -8.24 -3.75 -11.90
CA ARG A 261 -8.61 -2.35 -11.73
C ARG A 261 -7.37 -1.46 -11.91
N PRO A 262 -7.53 -0.17 -12.24
CA PRO A 262 -6.39 0.72 -12.48
C PRO A 262 -5.44 0.89 -11.29
N HIS A 263 -5.93 0.62 -10.07
CA HIS A 263 -5.15 0.68 -8.84
C HIS A 263 -5.79 -0.15 -7.74
N TYR A 264 -4.98 -0.51 -6.74
CA TYR A 264 -5.44 -1.10 -5.47
C TYR A 264 -4.75 -0.38 -4.32
N VAL A 265 -5.47 -0.18 -3.22
CA VAL A 265 -4.93 0.38 -1.98
C VAL A 265 -4.97 -0.72 -0.94
N LEU A 266 -3.84 -1.00 -0.29
CA LEU A 266 -3.73 -2.06 0.71
C LEU A 266 -4.02 -1.55 2.13
N GLY A 267 -3.79 -0.26 2.37
CA GLY A 267 -4.02 0.42 3.62
C GLY A 267 -3.65 1.90 3.52
N ASP A 268 -4.50 2.81 4.00
CA ASP A 268 -4.26 4.26 4.07
C ASP A 268 -3.37 4.65 5.28
N LEU A 269 -2.14 4.13 5.26
CA LEU A 269 -1.13 4.33 6.30
C LEU A 269 0.20 4.73 5.67
N LYS A 270 1.01 5.49 6.41
CA LYS A 270 2.39 5.82 6.03
C LYS A 270 3.11 4.56 5.54
N PRO A 271 3.72 4.52 4.35
CA PRO A 271 4.10 5.66 3.52
C PRO A 271 3.03 6.14 2.53
N VAL A 272 1.87 5.49 2.44
CA VAL A 272 0.75 5.99 1.61
C VAL A 272 0.21 7.24 2.27
N ARG A 273 0.48 8.40 1.67
CA ARG A 273 -0.04 9.69 2.10
C ARG A 273 -1.45 9.84 1.55
N THR A 274 -2.43 9.92 2.45
CA THR A 274 -3.83 10.04 2.07
C THR A 274 -4.37 11.38 2.53
N LYS A 275 -4.98 12.13 1.62
CA LYS A 275 -5.58 13.45 1.88
C LYS A 275 -7.01 13.48 1.38
N LEU A 276 -7.89 14.05 2.18
CA LEU A 276 -9.22 14.46 1.73
C LEU A 276 -9.13 15.90 1.23
N ARG A 277 -9.47 16.11 -0.04
CA ARG A 277 -9.47 17.41 -0.71
C ARG A 277 -10.90 17.86 -0.97
N PHE A 278 -11.24 19.01 -0.41
CA PHE A 278 -12.51 19.68 -0.64
C PHE A 278 -12.30 20.88 -1.54
N CYS A 279 -13.03 20.95 -2.65
CA CYS A 279 -12.80 21.94 -3.69
C CYS A 279 -14.09 22.59 -4.16
N LEU A 280 -14.14 23.92 -4.08
CA LEU A 280 -15.14 24.75 -4.70
C LEU A 280 -14.66 25.10 -6.12
N SER A 281 -15.17 24.36 -7.11
CA SER A 281 -14.73 24.41 -8.51
C SER A 281 -15.36 25.57 -9.26
N ARG A 282 -14.57 26.32 -10.03
CA ARG A 282 -15.01 27.50 -10.79
C ARG A 282 -14.67 27.32 -12.28
N ARG A 283 -15.57 27.73 -13.19
CA ARG A 283 -15.40 27.49 -14.64
C ARG A 283 -14.22 28.23 -15.28
N LEU A 284 -13.88 29.43 -14.78
CA LEU A 284 -12.88 30.33 -15.40
C LEU A 284 -11.79 30.79 -14.42
N ARG A 285 -11.71 30.20 -13.23
CA ARG A 285 -10.75 30.54 -12.18
C ARG A 285 -10.26 29.28 -11.49
N ARG A 286 -9.07 29.29 -10.90
CA ARG A 286 -8.58 28.18 -10.06
C ARG A 286 -9.62 27.86 -8.97
N GLY A 287 -9.90 26.60 -8.67
CA GLY A 287 -10.79 26.25 -7.56
C GLY A 287 -10.24 26.76 -6.21
N VAL A 288 -11.12 27.02 -5.25
CA VAL A 288 -10.71 27.22 -3.86
C VAL A 288 -10.72 25.88 -3.17
N VAL A 289 -9.67 25.58 -2.41
CA VAL A 289 -9.39 24.24 -1.91
C VAL A 289 -9.03 24.31 -0.44
N ASP A 290 -9.55 23.37 0.33
CA ASP A 290 -9.07 23.02 1.66
C ASP A 290 -8.83 21.51 1.71
N GLU A 291 -7.83 21.11 2.49
CA GLU A 291 -7.37 19.73 2.58
C GLU A 291 -7.13 19.34 4.04
N THR A 292 -7.30 18.05 4.31
CA THR A 292 -6.89 17.43 5.57
C THR A 292 -6.25 16.09 5.31
N GLU A 293 -5.29 15.71 6.16
CA GLU A 293 -4.71 14.37 6.14
C GLU A 293 -5.72 13.36 6.66
N LEU A 294 -5.73 12.18 6.07
CA LEU A 294 -6.45 11.02 6.54
C LEU A 294 -5.45 10.02 7.13
N ARG A 295 -5.83 9.41 8.24
CA ARG A 295 -5.05 8.38 8.93
C ARG A 295 -5.95 7.21 9.23
N LEU A 296 -5.37 6.02 9.29
CA LEU A 296 -6.04 4.81 9.75
C LEU A 296 -5.59 4.54 11.19
N GLU A 297 -6.54 4.48 12.11
CA GLU A 297 -6.34 4.24 13.54
C GLU A 297 -6.98 2.90 13.96
N GLY A 298 -6.67 2.46 15.19
CA GLY A 298 -7.19 1.19 15.73
C GLY A 298 -6.39 -0.03 15.25
N LEU A 299 -5.10 0.13 14.99
CA LEU A 299 -4.20 -0.93 14.49
C LEU A 299 -3.07 -1.23 15.48
N GLU A 300 -3.34 -1.04 16.78
CA GLU A 300 -2.41 -1.37 17.88
C GLU A 300 -2.52 -2.82 18.31
#